data_AF-K9DDB4-F1
#
_entry.id   AF-K9DDB4-F1
#
_cell.length_a   1.000
_cell.length_b   1.000
_cell.length_c   1.000
_cell.angle_alpha   90.00
_cell.angle_beta   90.00
_cell.angle_gamma   90.00
#
_symmetry.space_group_name_H-M   'P 1'
#
loop_
_entity.id
_entity.type
_entity.pdbx_description
1 polymer ?
#
loop_
_entity_poly.entity_id
_entity_poly.type
_entity_poly.pdbx_seq_one_letter_code
_entity_poly.pdbx_strand_id
1 'polypeptide(L)' 'MARASPFNEPPENCGGGSDGSRWILERARKGSYEYADRWSPQKGAMRDFGLLTLKLTGWEFEEIY' A
#
# COMPACT_ATOMS: atom_id res chain seq x y z
N MET A 1 17.29 12.78 4.17
CA MET A 1 16.66 11.46 4.38
C MET A 1 15.77 11.19 3.18
N ALA A 2 15.87 10.01 2.55
CA ALA A 2 14.97 9.66 1.44
C ALA A 2 13.54 9.49 1.98
N ARG A 3 12.55 10.03 1.26
CA ARG A 3 11.13 9.87 1.61
C ARG A 3 10.75 8.39 1.44
N ALA A 4 10.11 7.80 2.45
CA ALA A 4 9.64 6.42 2.36
C ALA A 4 8.69 6.26 1.15
N SER A 5 8.82 5.16 0.41
CA SER A 5 8.09 4.89 -0.84
C SER A 5 7.59 3.46 -0.82
N PRO A 6 6.31 3.19 -1.13
CA PRO A 6 5.77 1.82 -1.19
C PRO A 6 6.57 0.89 -2.12
N PHE A 7 7.17 1.45 -3.19
CA PHE A 7 7.98 0.71 -4.16
C PHE A 7 9.40 0.34 -3.69
N ASN A 8 9.84 0.85 -2.53
CA ASN A 8 11.18 0.60 -2.00
C ASN A 8 11.14 -0.25 -0.71
N GLU A 9 9.98 -0.77 -0.35
CA GLU A 9 9.85 -1.67 0.80
C GLU A 9 10.47 -3.04 0.48
N PRO A 10 11.05 -3.72 1.48
CA PRO A 10 11.54 -5.08 1.30
C PRO A 10 10.40 -6.00 0.80
N PRO A 11 10.72 -7.04 0.03
CA PRO A 11 9.72 -8.01 -0.42
C PRO A 11 8.98 -8.61 0.77
N GLU A 12 7.66 -8.69 0.67
CA GLU A 12 6.84 -9.44 1.61
C GLU A 12 6.59 -10.85 1.06
N ASN A 13 6.25 -11.78 1.94
CA ASN A 13 5.88 -13.13 1.52
C ASN A 13 4.63 -13.05 0.62
N CYS A 14 4.62 -13.75 -0.52
CA CYS A 14 3.50 -13.75 -1.47
C CYS A 14 2.23 -14.47 -0.96
N GLY A 15 2.21 -14.86 0.32
CA GLY A 15 1.05 -15.49 0.94
C GLY A 15 -0.08 -14.47 1.11
N GLY A 16 -1.26 -14.80 0.60
CA GLY A 16 -2.49 -14.12 0.99
C GLY A 16 -2.91 -14.49 2.42
N GLY A 17 -3.85 -13.74 2.98
CA GLY A 17 -4.56 -14.08 4.20
C GLY A 17 -5.91 -14.73 3.90
N SER A 18 -6.51 -15.35 4.91
CA SER A 18 -7.90 -15.81 4.87
C SER A 18 -8.91 -14.65 4.98
N ASP A 19 -8.45 -13.47 5.38
CA ASP A 19 -9.22 -12.27 5.65
C ASP A 19 -8.47 -10.99 5.24
N GLY A 20 -9.15 -9.85 5.27
CA GLY A 20 -8.59 -8.56 4.90
C GLY A 20 -8.68 -8.25 3.40
N SER A 21 -7.75 -7.45 2.88
CA SER A 21 -7.75 -6.96 1.50
C SER A 21 -6.36 -6.95 0.88
N ARG A 22 -6.27 -7.28 -0.41
CA ARG A 22 -5.06 -7.11 -1.21
C ARG A 22 -4.96 -5.68 -1.71
N TRP A 23 -3.85 -5.03 -1.44
CA TRP A 23 -3.58 -3.65 -1.83
C TRP A 23 -2.55 -3.66 -2.95
N ILE A 24 -2.90 -3.05 -4.08
CA ILE A 24 -2.02 -2.93 -5.24
C ILE A 24 -1.82 -1.45 -5.55
N LEU A 25 -0.57 -1.04 -5.70
CA LEU A 25 -0.19 0.30 -6.12
C LEU A 25 0.72 0.22 -7.34
N GLU A 26 0.37 0.95 -8.38
CA GLU A 26 1.03 0.87 -9.68
C GLU A 26 1.64 2.22 -10.04
N ARG A 27 2.83 2.21 -10.65
CA ARG A 27 3.46 3.41 -11.22
C ARG A 27 3.97 3.14 -12.63
N ALA A 28 3.70 4.10 -13.51
CA ALA A 28 4.35 4.20 -14.80
C ALA A 28 5.45 5.28 -14.74
N ARG A 29 6.64 4.94 -15.23
CA ARG A 29 7.72 5.89 -15.52
C ARG A 29 8.11 5.74 -16.99
N LYS A 30 8.92 6.67 -17.52
CA LYS A 30 9.32 6.66 -18.93
C LYS A 30 9.99 5.32 -19.30
N GLY A 31 9.22 4.44 -19.96
CA GLY A 31 9.67 3.12 -20.39
C GLY A 31 9.68 2.03 -19.31
N SER A 32 9.14 2.26 -18.11
CA SER A 32 9.05 1.23 -17.07
C SER A 32 7.71 1.23 -16.36
N TYR A 33 7.31 0.03 -15.93
CA TYR A 33 6.12 -0.21 -15.13
C TYR A 33 6.53 -1.00 -13.89
N GLU A 34 6.07 -0.55 -12.74
CA GLU A 34 6.34 -1.20 -11.47
C GLU A 34 5.06 -1.21 -10.65
N TYR A 35 4.85 -2.28 -9.89
CA TYR A 35 3.76 -2.36 -8.93
C TYR A 35 4.29 -2.84 -7.58
N ALA A 36 3.65 -2.36 -6.53
CA ALA A 36 3.78 -2.87 -5.17
C ALA A 36 2.49 -3.59 -4.80
N ASP A 37 2.63 -4.76 -4.21
CA ASP A 37 1.52 -5.66 -3.86
C ASP A 37 1.70 -6.15 -2.43
N ARG A 38 0.69 -5.92 -1.59
CA ARG A 38 0.71 -6.22 -0.16
C ARG A 38 -0.65 -6.75 0.29
N TRP A 39 -0.63 -7.74 1.16
CA TRP A 39 -1.86 -8.22 1.79
C TRP A 39 -2.08 -7.53 3.14
N SER A 40 -3.14 -6.72 3.24
CA SER A 40 -3.58 -6.04 4.47
C SER A 40 -2.44 -5.41 5.29
N PRO A 41 -1.62 -4.52 4.71
CA PRO A 41 -0.45 -3.99 5.39
C PRO A 41 -0.87 -3.22 6.65
N GLN A 42 -0.26 -3.55 7.79
CA GLN A 42 -0.55 -2.92 9.09
C GLN A 42 0.36 -1.72 9.38
N LYS A 43 1.50 -1.62 8.68
CA LYS A 43 2.50 -0.55 8.83
C LYS A 43 3.29 -0.38 7.53
N GLY A 44 4.07 0.70 7.45
CA GLY A 44 4.95 0.98 6.32
C GLY A 44 4.37 1.97 5.32
N ALA A 45 5.17 2.32 4.31
CA ALA A 45 4.82 3.33 3.32
C ALA A 45 3.58 2.94 2.51
N MET A 46 3.33 1.65 2.24
CA MET A 46 2.12 1.18 1.58
C MET A 46 0.86 1.50 2.40
N ARG A 47 0.89 1.22 3.72
CA ARG A 47 -0.21 1.55 4.64
C ARG A 47 -0.42 3.06 4.73
N ASP A 48 0.66 3.82 4.95
CA ASP A 48 0.59 5.28 5.08
C ASP A 48 0.05 5.94 3.81
N PHE A 49 0.48 5.47 2.64
CA PHE A 49 0.00 5.98 1.35
C PHE A 49 -1.48 5.64 1.12
N GLY A 50 -1.91 4.41 1.39
CA GLY A 50 -3.31 4.04 1.22
C GLY A 50 -4.24 4.78 2.18
N LEU A 51 -3.83 4.99 3.44
CA LEU A 51 -4.60 5.83 4.37
C LEU A 51 -4.68 7.30 3.89
N LEU A 52 -3.60 7.83 3.31
CA LEU A 52 -3.62 9.16 2.71
C LEU A 52 -4.62 9.23 1.55
N THR A 53 -4.62 8.27 0.63
CA THR A 53 -5.55 8.28 -0.52
C THR A 53 -7.00 8.12 -0.08
N LEU A 54 -7.27 7.29 0.94
CA LEU A 54 -8.60 7.17 1.54
C LEU A 54 -9.05 8.50 2.16
N LYS A 55 -8.18 9.22 2.87
CA LYS A 55 -8.53 10.55 3.42
C LYS A 55 -8.90 11.58 2.34
N LEU A 56 -8.36 11.45 1.13
CA LEU A 56 -8.69 12.34 0.02
C LEU A 56 -10.12 12.13 -0.52
N THR A 57 -10.80 11.03 -0.18
CA THR A 57 -12.20 10.81 -0.56
C THR A 57 -13.17 11.63 0.29
N GLY A 58 -12.71 12.18 1.42
CA GLY A 58 -13.57 12.83 2.42
C GLY A 58 -14.41 11.83 3.23
N TRP A 59 -14.11 10.54 3.15
CA TRP A 59 -14.77 9.53 3.98
C TRP A 59 -14.10 9.45 5.34
N GLU A 60 -14.91 9.26 6.38
CA GLU A 60 -14.44 8.93 7.72
C GLU A 60 -14.37 7.41 7.85
N PHE A 61 -13.21 6.91 8.25
CA PHE A 61 -12.97 5.47 8.43
C PHE A 61 -12.62 5.21 9.90
N GLU A 62 -13.30 4.25 10.50
CA GLU A 62 -12.93 3.69 11.80
C GLU A 62 -12.25 2.35 11.59
N GLU A 63 -11.18 2.11 12.34
CA GLU A 63 -10.56 0.78 12.41
C GLU A 63 -11.41 -0.10 13.33
N ILE A 64 -12.01 -1.14 12.75
CA ILE A 64 -13.00 -1.98 13.43
C ILE A 64 -12.37 -3.24 14.07
N TYR A 65 -11.02 -3.33 14.09
CA TYR A 65 -10.29 -4.54 14.51
C TYR A 65 -9.00 -4.21 15.25
#